data_AF-A0A818GEK4-F1
#
_entry.id   AF-A0A818GEK4-F1
#
_cell.length_a   1.000
_cell.length_b   1.000
_cell.length_c   1.000
_cell.angle_alpha   90.00
_cell.angle_beta   90.00
_cell.angle_gamma   90.00
#
_symmetry.space_group_name_H-M   'P 1'
#
loop_
_entity.id
_entity.type
_entity.pdbx_description
1 polymer ?
#
loop_
_entity_poly.entity_id
_entity_poly.type
_entity_poly.pdbx_seq_one_letter_code
_entity_poly.pdbx_strand_id
1 'polypeptide(L)'
;MNLYETDNEARQFLRAFICLAILPIDRINEGYAILKQKVEVSLQAIELIPFIIYFENEWMNVFKPSTWSVGKSTWRTNNYAESKIVF
;
A
#
# COMPACT_ATOMS: atom_id res chain seq x y z
N MET A 1 -15.11 -18.11 -0.09
CA MET A 1 -15.77 -16.91 0.49
C MET A 1 -14.78 -15.76 0.31
N ASN A 2 -15.21 -14.59 -0.18
CA ASN A 2 -14.28 -13.50 -0.51
C ASN A 2 -13.80 -12.82 0.78
N LEU A 3 -12.50 -12.96 1.11
CA LEU A 3 -11.82 -12.34 2.25
C LEU A 3 -12.18 -10.85 2.42
N TYR A 4 -12.30 -10.12 1.32
CA TYR A 4 -12.61 -8.70 1.35
C TYR A 4 -14.02 -8.38 1.89
N GLU A 5 -14.97 -9.29 1.69
CA GLU A 5 -16.36 -9.12 2.13
C GLU A 5 -16.55 -9.51 3.58
N THR A 6 -15.84 -10.54 4.04
CA THR A 6 -16.08 -11.20 5.33
C THR A 6 -15.10 -10.83 6.43
N ASP A 7 -13.90 -10.34 6.10
CA ASP A 7 -12.88 -9.97 7.08
C ASP A 7 -12.61 -8.46 7.07
N ASN A 8 -12.90 -7.81 8.19
CA ASN A 8 -12.77 -6.36 8.31
C ASN A 8 -11.30 -5.90 8.44
N GLU A 9 -10.42 -6.74 8.98
CA GLU A 9 -9.01 -6.42 9.18
C GLU A 9 -8.23 -6.63 7.87
N ALA A 10 -8.45 -7.77 7.21
CA ALA A 10 -7.85 -8.03 5.90
C ALA A 10 -8.25 -6.96 4.87
N ARG A 11 -9.51 -6.52 4.89
CA ARG A 11 -9.99 -5.40 4.07
C ARG A 11 -9.28 -4.08 4.38
N GLN A 12 -8.99 -3.79 5.65
CA GLN A 12 -8.24 -2.58 6.02
C GLN A 12 -6.81 -2.63 5.50
N PHE A 13 -6.15 -3.79 5.61
CA PHE A 13 -4.81 -3.98 5.03
C PHE A 13 -4.81 -3.79 3.52
N LEU A 14 -5.71 -4.46 2.79
CA LEU A 14 -5.80 -4.33 1.34
C LEU A 14 -6.03 -2.88 0.89
N ARG A 15 -6.89 -2.13 1.59
CA ARG A 15 -7.07 -0.69 1.34
C ARG A 15 -5.77 0.09 1.56
N ALA A 16 -5.05 -0.19 2.65
CA ALA A 16 -3.78 0.47 2.94
C ALA A 16 -2.71 0.17 1.88
N PHE A 17 -2.64 -1.06 1.36
CA PHE A 17 -1.75 -1.43 0.25
C PHE A 17 -2.07 -0.63 -1.02
N ILE A 18 -3.36 -0.47 -1.36
CA ILE A 18 -3.78 0.37 -2.50
C ILE A 18 -3.35 1.83 -2.27
N CYS A 19 -3.44 2.32 -1.04
CA CYS A 19 -3.00 3.66 -0.67
C CYS A 19 -1.47 3.86 -0.72
N LEU A 20 -0.65 2.83 -0.94
CA LEU A 20 0.79 3.06 -1.17
C LEU A 20 1.00 3.90 -2.44
N ALA A 21 0.15 3.75 -3.46
CA ALA A 21 0.31 4.47 -4.72
C ALA A 21 0.17 5.98 -4.55
N ILE A 22 -0.54 6.42 -3.51
CA ILE A 22 -0.76 7.83 -3.25
C ILE A 22 0.35 8.50 -2.45
N LEU A 23 1.24 7.71 -1.83
CA LEU A 23 2.35 8.27 -1.06
C LEU A 23 3.40 8.90 -1.99
N PRO A 24 4.17 9.89 -1.50
CA PRO A 24 5.42 10.30 -2.12
C PRO A 24 6.30 9.07 -2.36
N ILE A 25 6.95 9.00 -3.53
CA ILE A 25 7.74 7.84 -3.94
C ILE A 25 8.82 7.46 -2.91
N ASP A 26 9.41 8.45 -2.26
CA ASP A 26 10.42 8.33 -1.20
C ASP A 26 9.87 7.73 0.11
N ARG A 27 8.55 7.71 0.28
CA ARG A 27 7.85 7.15 1.45
C ARG A 27 7.24 5.77 1.21
N ILE A 28 7.18 5.30 -0.04
CA ILE A 28 6.50 4.04 -0.38
C ILE A 28 7.19 2.83 0.27
N ASN A 29 8.52 2.76 0.24
CA ASN A 29 9.26 1.65 0.84
C ASN A 29 9.03 1.55 2.36
N GLU A 30 9.04 2.69 3.04
CA GLU A 30 8.75 2.80 4.48
C GLU A 30 7.30 2.35 4.76
N GLY A 31 6.33 2.88 4.02
CA GLY A 31 4.92 2.51 4.16
C GLY A 31 4.67 1.03 3.92
N TYR A 32 5.30 0.46 2.88
CA TYR A 32 5.21 -0.98 2.57
C TYR A 32 5.79 -1.84 3.70
N ALA A 33 6.97 -1.50 4.23
CA ALA A 33 7.60 -2.24 5.33
C ALA A 33 6.72 -2.27 6.59
N ILE A 34 6.10 -1.14 6.94
CA ILE A 34 5.17 -1.04 8.06
C ILE A 34 3.95 -1.94 7.84
N LEU A 35 3.38 -1.95 6.62
CA LEU A 35 2.22 -2.80 6.31
C LEU A 35 2.57 -4.29 6.34
N LYS A 36 3.72 -4.67 5.75
CA LYS A 36 4.22 -6.04 5.77
C LYS A 36 4.39 -6.55 7.20
N GLN A 37 5.07 -5.79 8.05
CA GLN A 37 5.24 -6.13 9.46
C GLN A 37 3.90 -6.31 10.17
N LYS A 38 2.94 -5.40 9.96
CA LYS A 38 1.62 -5.47 10.61
C LYS A 38 0.81 -6.70 10.19
N VAL A 39 0.92 -7.12 8.94
CA VAL A 39 0.26 -8.35 8.47
C VAL A 39 0.94 -9.59 9.03
N GLU A 40 2.28 -9.64 9.03
CA GLU A 40 3.04 -10.79 9.55
C GLU A 40 2.78 -11.08 11.03
N VAL A 41 2.44 -10.06 11.83
CA VAL A 41 2.10 -10.23 13.25
C VAL A 41 0.60 -10.42 13.52
N SER A 42 -0.27 -10.29 12.51
CA SER A 42 -1.72 -10.44 12.65
C SER A 42 -2.16 -11.86 12.30
N LEU A 43 -2.72 -12.57 13.28
CA LEU A 43 -3.23 -13.94 13.09
C LEU A 43 -4.45 -13.98 12.16
N GLN A 44 -5.19 -12.87 12.09
CA GLN A 44 -6.37 -12.70 11.26
C GLN A 44 -6.00 -12.38 9.80
N ALA A 45 -4.82 -11.77 9.58
CA ALA A 45 -4.37 -11.38 8.24
C ALA A 45 -3.44 -12.42 7.58
N ILE A 46 -3.29 -13.62 8.16
CA ILE A 46 -2.38 -14.66 7.65
C ILE A 46 -2.69 -15.05 6.20
N GLU A 47 -3.97 -14.98 5.79
CA GLU A 47 -4.41 -15.27 4.43
C GLU A 47 -3.93 -14.23 3.41
N LEU A 48 -3.40 -13.08 3.84
CA LEU A 48 -2.81 -12.06 2.98
C LEU A 48 -1.32 -12.31 2.68
N ILE A 49 -0.67 -13.28 3.31
CA ILE A 49 0.76 -13.58 3.07
C ILE A 49 1.05 -13.83 1.57
N PRO A 50 0.28 -14.65 0.83
CA PRO A 50 0.51 -14.83 -0.61
C PRO A 50 0.40 -13.53 -1.41
N PHE A 51 -0.53 -12.65 -1.03
CA PHE A 51 -0.67 -11.33 -1.64
C PHE A 51 0.54 -10.45 -1.37
N ILE A 52 1.09 -10.45 -0.15
CA ILE A 52 2.29 -9.67 0.20
C ILE A 52 3.49 -10.13 -0.62
N ILE A 53 3.70 -11.45 -0.75
CA ILE A 53 4.79 -12.02 -1.53
C ILE A 53 4.66 -11.60 -3.00
N TYR A 54 3.46 -11.72 -3.57
CA TYR A 54 3.17 -11.26 -4.92
C TYR A 54 3.45 -9.75 -5.07
N PHE A 55 2.98 -8.93 -4.12
CA PHE A 55 3.14 -7.49 -4.17
C PHE A 55 4.60 -7.07 -4.07
N GLU A 56 5.39 -7.71 -3.21
CA GLU A 56 6.82 -7.48 -3.10
C GLU A 56 7.54 -7.76 -4.41
N ASN A 57 7.29 -8.95 -4.97
CA ASN A 57 7.99 -9.40 -6.17
C ASN A 57 7.63 -8.56 -7.39
N GLU A 58 6.34 -8.35 -7.64
CA GLU A 58 5.90 -7.63 -8.83
C GLU A 58 6.05 -6.12 -8.64
N TRP A 59 5.42 -5.55 -7.60
CA TRP A 59 5.24 -4.11 -7.52
C TRP A 59 6.40 -3.39 -6.85
N MET A 60 7.07 -4.02 -5.88
CA MET A 60 8.24 -3.42 -5.21
C MET A 60 9.54 -3.68 -5.99
N ASN A 61 9.74 -4.90 -6.50
CA ASN A 61 11.00 -5.32 -7.11
C ASN A 61 11.04 -5.21 -8.64
N VAL A 62 10.04 -5.74 -9.36
CA VAL A 62 10.00 -5.76 -10.84
C VAL A 62 9.59 -4.40 -11.40
N PHE A 63 8.35 -3.96 -11.15
CA PHE A 63 7.83 -2.69 -11.64
C PHE A 63 8.45 -1.51 -10.91
N LYS A 64 8.73 -1.68 -9.61
CA LYS A 64 9.25 -0.66 -8.69
C LYS A 64 8.28 0.51 -8.45
N PRO A 65 8.30 1.14 -7.26
CA PRO A 65 7.42 2.27 -6.93
C PRO A 65 7.40 3.41 -7.96
N SER A 66 8.49 3.63 -8.68
CA SER A 66 8.60 4.67 -9.71
C SER A 66 7.65 4.52 -10.90
N THR A 67 7.12 3.33 -11.17
CA THR A 67 6.27 3.09 -12.35
C THR A 67 4.77 3.17 -12.06
N TRP A 68 4.37 3.10 -10.79
CA TRP A 68 2.96 3.07 -10.38
C TRP A 68 2.60 4.10 -9.30
N SER A 69 3.59 4.75 -8.66
CA SER A 69 3.32 5.86 -7.74
C SER A 69 2.66 7.03 -8.48
N VAL A 70 1.60 7.54 -7.87
CA VAL A 70 0.87 8.73 -8.33
C VAL A 70 1.01 9.90 -7.36
N GLY A 71 1.87 9.81 -6.34
CA GLY A 71 2.05 10.82 -5.27
C GLY A 71 2.51 12.22 -5.71
N LYS A 72 2.82 12.41 -7.00
CA LYS A 72 3.10 13.72 -7.63
C LYS A 72 2.52 13.84 -9.04
N SER A 73 1.59 12.96 -9.42
CA SER A 73 0.99 12.98 -10.75
C SER A 73 0.08 14.20 -10.90
N THR A 74 0.28 15.00 -11.95
CA THR A 74 -0.51 16.22 -12.24
C THR A 74 -2.02 15.98 -12.33
N TRP A 75 -2.44 14.73 -12.49
CA TRP A 75 -3.83 14.30 -12.60
C TRP A 75 -4.52 14.02 -11.25
N ARG A 76 -3.79 14.04 -10.12
CA ARG A 76 -4.40 13.91 -8.79
C ARG A 76 -4.78 15.27 -8.21
N THR A 77 -6.09 15.48 -8.06
CA THR A 77 -6.68 16.65 -7.39
C THR A 77 -6.20 16.83 -5.94
N ASN A 78 -5.80 15.76 -5.26
CA ASN A 78 -5.32 15.82 -3.87
C ASN A 78 -3.90 16.37 -3.70
N ASN A 79 -3.09 16.48 -4.76
CA ASN A 79 -1.73 17.02 -4.62
C ASN A 79 -1.74 18.48 -4.12
N TYR A 80 -2.80 19.24 -4.42
CA TYR A 80 -2.99 20.60 -3.91
C TYR A 80 -3.29 20.64 -2.41
N ALA A 81 -3.95 19.61 -1.87
CA ALA A 81 -4.19 19.49 -0.44
C ALA A 81 -2.91 19.03 0.28
N GLU A 82 -2.22 18.03 -0.28
CA GLU A 82 -0.98 17.47 0.26
C GLU A 82 0.17 18.51 0.22
N SER A 83 0.25 19.38 -0.78
CA SER A 83 1.27 20.45 -0.85
C SER A 83 1.10 21.55 0.21
N LYS A 84 -0.05 21.60 0.87
CA LYS A 84 -0.32 22.53 1.97
C LYS A 84 -0.01 21.95 3.34
N ILE A 85 0.22 20.63 3.43
CA ILE A 85 0.61 19.96 4.66
C ILE A 85 2.13 19.96 4.69
N VAL A 86 2.70 21.00 5.29
CA VAL A 86 4.14 21.10 5.57
C VAL A 86 4.40 20.33 6.86
N PHE A 87 5.25 19.31 6.80
CA PHE A 87 5.83 18.63 7.97
C PHE A 87 7.09 19.36 8.42
#